data_AF-A0A837RFQ3-F1
#
_entry.id   AF-A0A837RFQ3-F1
#
_cell.length_a   1.000
_cell.length_b   1.000
_cell.length_c   1.000
_cell.angle_alpha   90.00
_cell.angle_beta   90.00
_cell.angle_gamma   90.00
#
_symmetry.space_group_name_H-M   'P 1'
#
loop_
_entity.id
_entity.type
_entity.pdbx_description
1 polymer ?
#
loop_
_entity_poly.entity_id
_entity_poly.type
_entity_poly.pdbx_seq_one_letter_code
_entity_poly.pdbx_strand_id
1 'polypeptide(L)' 'MRQVVEIAKDKYNFSTSTSVLSAIETDKNRVVDGELLLVLSDMYGFDMNELRSLALEDIKKNGRKKRSNDN' A
#
# COMPACT_ATOMS: atom_id res chain seq x y z
N MET A 1 4.10 -5.46 11.83
CA MET A 1 2.97 -6.02 11.05
C MET A 1 1.83 -6.60 11.90
N ARG A 2 2.05 -7.50 12.88
CA ARG A 2 0.92 -8.02 13.70
C ARG A 2 0.12 -6.92 14.41
N GLN A 3 0.81 -5.99 15.06
CA GLN A 3 0.18 -4.81 15.67
C GLN A 3 -0.61 -3.96 14.66
N VAL A 4 -0.19 -3.93 13.39
CA VAL A 4 -0.89 -3.17 12.34
C VAL A 4 -2.22 -3.84 12.00
N VAL A 5 -2.21 -5.17 11.90
CA VAL A 5 -3.43 -5.97 11.68
C VAL A 5 -4.39 -5.81 12.86
N GLU A 6 -3.88 -5.87 14.09
CA GLU A 6 -4.67 -5.69 15.31
C GLU A 6 -5.30 -4.30 15.36
N ILE A 7 -4.54 -3.24 15.14
CA ILE A 7 -5.05 -1.86 15.13
C ILE A 7 -6.07 -1.64 14.00
N ALA A 8 -5.82 -2.18 12.80
CA ALA A 8 -6.77 -2.10 11.68
C ALA A 8 -8.12 -2.74 12.04
N LYS A 9 -8.08 -3.88 12.73
CA LYS A 9 -9.28 -4.57 13.18
C LYS A 9 -9.98 -3.82 14.32
N ASP A 10 -9.24 -3.37 15.32
CA ASP A 10 -9.82 -2.78 16.54
C ASP A 10 -10.37 -1.38 16.30
N LYS A 11 -9.66 -0.54 15.53
CA LYS A 11 -10.05 0.86 15.31
C LYS A 11 -10.98 1.06 14.11
N TYR A 12 -10.86 0.22 13.08
CA TYR A 12 -11.58 0.43 11.80
C TYR A 12 -12.46 -0.76 11.42
N ASN A 13 -12.52 -1.82 12.24
CA ASN A 13 -13.18 -3.09 11.91
C ASN A 13 -12.68 -3.71 10.58
N PHE A 14 -11.48 -3.32 10.14
CA PHE A 14 -10.92 -3.73 8.86
C PHE A 14 -10.12 -5.02 9.02
N SER A 15 -10.49 -6.06 8.27
CA SER A 15 -9.82 -7.36 8.34
C SER A 15 -8.71 -7.43 7.29
N THR A 16 -7.45 -7.48 7.75
CA THR A 16 -6.27 -7.67 6.89
C THR A 16 -5.34 -8.72 7.47
N SER A 17 -4.22 -9.01 6.79
CA SER A 17 -3.23 -10.00 7.24
C SER A 17 -1.81 -9.50 7.07
N THR A 18 -0.88 -10.09 7.83
CA THR A 18 0.55 -9.80 7.68
C THR A 18 1.09 -10.20 6.31
N SER A 19 0.48 -11.19 5.63
CA SER A 19 0.86 -11.58 4.28
C SER A 19 0.48 -10.53 3.24
N VAL A 20 -0.70 -9.89 3.38
CA VAL A 20 -1.11 -8.78 2.52
C VAL A 20 -0.17 -7.59 2.71
N LEU A 21 0.12 -7.21 3.95
CA LEU A 21 1.06 -6.11 4.25
C LEU A 21 2.47 -6.39 3.69
N SER A 22 2.98 -7.61 3.88
CA SER A 22 4.29 -8.02 3.34
C SER A 22 4.31 -8.02 1.81
N ALA A 23 3.21 -8.37 1.14
CA ALA A 23 3.10 -8.32 -0.31
C ALA A 23 3.14 -6.88 -0.85
N ILE A 24 2.65 -5.90 -0.08
CA ILE A 24 2.75 -4.46 -0.40
C ILE A 24 4.21 -3.99 -0.27
N GLU A 25 4.87 -4.30 0.85
CA GLU A 25 6.27 -3.91 1.09
C GLU A 25 7.25 -4.50 0.06
N THR A 26 6.96 -5.71 -0.43
CA THR A 26 7.83 -6.43 -1.38
C THR A 26 7.49 -6.20 -2.84
N ASP A 27 6.58 -5.26 -3.16
CA ASP A 27 6.14 -4.95 -4.53
C ASP A 27 5.61 -6.20 -5.27
N LYS A 28 5.11 -7.20 -4.52
CA LYS A 28 4.57 -8.46 -5.05
C LYS A 28 3.10 -8.33 -5.43
N ASN A 29 2.39 -7.34 -4.87
CA ASN A 29 1.01 -7.02 -5.23
C ASN A 29 0.95 -5.75 -6.08
N ARG A 30 0.47 -5.88 -7.32
CA ARG A 30 0.23 -4.75 -8.24
C ARG A 30 -0.98 -3.90 -7.87
N VAL A 31 -1.85 -4.42 -7.02
CA VAL A 31 -3.09 -3.78 -6.62
C VAL A 31 -3.15 -3.79 -5.11
N VAL A 32 -3.33 -2.60 -4.54
CA VAL A 32 -3.60 -2.41 -3.12
C VAL A 32 -5.06 -2.01 -3.01
N ASP A 33 -5.76 -2.61 -2.04
CA ASP A 33 -7.12 -2.22 -1.70
C ASP A 33 -7.13 -0.75 -1.24
N GLY A 34 -8.02 0.05 -1.82
CA GLY A 34 -8.16 1.47 -1.50
C GLY A 34 -8.54 1.70 -0.04
N GLU A 35 -9.37 0.82 0.54
CA GLU A 35 -9.75 0.91 1.96
C GLU A 35 -8.54 0.67 2.87
N LEU A 36 -7.74 -0.36 2.54
CA LEU A 36 -6.49 -0.63 3.24
C LEU A 36 -5.53 0.57 3.16
N LEU A 37 -5.41 1.21 1.99
CA LEU A 37 -4.53 2.36 1.82
C LEU A 37 -4.95 3.54 2.73
N LEU A 38 -6.26 3.78 2.85
CA LEU A 38 -6.80 4.81 3.74
C LEU A 38 -6.55 4.47 5.22
N VAL A 39 -6.81 3.23 5.63
CA VAL A 39 -6.50 2.75 6.99
C VAL A 39 -5.02 2.94 7.32
N LEU A 40 -4.12 2.56 6.40
CA LEU A 40 -2.68 2.73 6.60
C LEU A 40 -2.29 4.22 6.67
N SER A 41 -2.91 5.09 5.87
CA SER A 41 -2.65 6.53 5.93
C SER A 41 -2.99 7.15 7.28
N ASP A 42 -4.12 6.75 7.87
CA ASP A 42 -4.54 7.23 9.19
C ASP A 42 -3.66 6.66 10.31
N MET A 43 -3.28 5.38 10.19
CA MET A 43 -2.42 4.71 11.18
C MET A 43 -0.98 5.23 11.21
N TYR A 44 -0.41 5.53 10.04
CA TYR A 44 0.97 5.99 9.91
C TYR A 44 1.10 7.51 9.82
N GLY A 45 -0.01 8.22 9.66
CA GLY A 45 -0.06 9.68 9.57
C GLY A 45 0.60 10.26 8.31
N PHE A 46 0.61 9.52 7.20
CA PHE A 46 1.15 10.03 5.93
C PHE A 46 0.05 10.70 5.09
N ASP A 47 0.41 11.80 4.41
CA ASP A 47 -0.53 12.51 3.54
C ASP A 47 -0.73 11.74 2.23
N MET A 48 -1.98 11.35 1.97
CA MET A 48 -2.40 10.69 0.74
C MET A 48 -2.18 11.56 -0.51
N ASN A 49 -2.20 12.89 -0.38
CA ASN A 49 -1.93 13.80 -1.47
C ASN A 49 -0.44 13.84 -1.82
N GLU A 50 0.43 13.76 -0.82
CA GLU A 50 1.87 13.64 -1.01
C GLU A 50 2.21 12.31 -1.69
N LEU A 51 1.68 11.20 -1.16
CA LEU A 51 1.86 9.87 -1.77
C LEU A 51 1.38 9.84 -3.22
N ARG A 52 0.19 10.40 -3.50
CA ARG A 52 -0.33 10.55 -4.86
C ARG A 52 0.61 11.35 -5.74
N SER A 53 1.13 12.46 -5.26
CA SER A 53 2.01 13.34 -6.04
C SER A 53 3.31 12.63 -6.41
N LEU A 54 3.94 11.97 -5.43
CA LEU A 54 5.15 11.17 -5.64
C LEU A 54 4.91 10.02 -6.63
N ALA A 55 3.82 9.27 -6.46
CA ALA A 55 3.47 8.17 -7.34
C ALA A 55 3.20 8.64 -8.79
N LEU A 56 2.46 9.73 -8.96
CA LEU A 56 2.18 10.29 -10.29
C LEU A 56 3.43 10.88 -10.95
N GLU A 57 4.31 11.50 -10.17
CA GLU A 57 5.60 11.97 -10.68
C GLU A 57 6.49 10.82 -11.15
N ASP A 58 6.57 9.73 -10.38
CA ASP A 58 7.33 8.54 -10.76
C ASP A 58 6.78 7.94 -12.06
N ILE A 59 5.46 7.80 -12.18
CA ILE A 59 4.81 7.32 -13.41
C ILE A 59 5.11 8.25 -14.61
N LYS A 60 5.12 9.58 -14.42
CA LYS A 60 5.45 10.53 -15.48
C LYS A 60 6.92 10.45 -15.90
N LYS A 61 7.84 10.28 -14.95
CA LYS A 61 9.29 10.25 -15.20
C LYS A 61 9.75 8.92 -15.78
N ASN A 62 9.21 7.81 -15.27
CA ASN A 62 9.70 6.46 -15.54
C ASN A 62 8.73 5.59 -16.35
N GLY A 63 7.53 6.10 -16.67
CA GLY A 63 6.44 5.31 -17.23
C GLY A 63 5.95 4.26 -16.22
N ARG A 64 4.92 3.49 -16.59
CA ARG A 64 4.71 2.21 -15.90
C ARG A 64 5.89 1.33 -16.27
N LYS A 65 6.76 1.01 -15.30
CA LYS A 65 7.83 0.02 -15.46
C LYS A 65 7.20 -1.28 -15.98
N LYS A 66 7.30 -1.54 -17.28
CA LYS A 66 7.02 -2.85 -17.88
C LYS A 66 8.18 -3.73 -17.43
N ARG A 67 8.02 -4.44 -16.31
CA ARG A 67 9.02 -5.43 -15.91
C ARG A 67 8.91 -6.64 -16.82
N SER A 68 10.08 -7.08 -17.27
CA SER A 68 10.37 -8.30 -18.01
C SER A 68 9.53 -9.46 -17.48
N ASN A 69 8.91 -10.20 -18.40
CA ASN A 69 8.63 -11.62 -18.16
C ASN A 69 9.99 -12.27 -17.90
N ASP A 70 10.33 -12.50 -16.64
CA ASP A 70 11.35 -13.50 -16.33
C ASP A 70 10.65 -14.85 -16.43
N ASN A 71 11.08 -15.62 -17.43
CA ASN A 71 10.71 -17.01 -17.69
C ASN A 71 11.12 -17.93 -16.53
#